data_AF-A0A559QT46-F1
#
_entry.id   AF-A0A559QT46-F1
#
_cell.length_a   1.000
_cell.length_b   1.000
_cell.length_c   1.000
_cell.angle_alpha   90.00
_cell.angle_beta   90.00
_cell.angle_gamma   90.00
#
_symmetry.space_group_name_H-M   'P 1'
#
loop_
_entity.id
_entity.type
_entity.pdbx_description
1 polymer ?
#
loop_
_entity_poly.entity_id
_entity_poly.type
_entity_poly.pdbx_seq_one_letter_code
_entity_poly.pdbx_strand_id
1 'polypeptide(L)' 'MRLIILLLAVVIIGLIVSKQLSSGKPQDSGQTDTTSSIDTPKVPSAPQDVPKFEKQINEFMIDAAAERDKKMREQEGN' A
#
# COMPACT_ATOMS: atom_id res chain seq x y z
N MET A 1 -20.45 -10.54 39.17
CA MET A 1 -20.09 -9.14 38.81
C MET A 1 -18.62 -9.01 38.40
N ARG A 2 -17.65 -9.31 39.28
CA ARG A 2 -16.20 -9.12 39.00
C ARG A 2 -15.66 -9.97 37.82
N LEU A 3 -16.13 -11.20 37.66
CA LEU A 3 -15.75 -12.09 36.55
C LEU A 3 -16.19 -11.57 35.17
N ILE A 4 -17.37 -10.93 35.11
CA ILE A 4 -17.90 -10.36 33.86
C ILE A 4 -17.06 -9.15 33.44
N ILE A 5 -16.62 -8.33 34.41
CA ILE A 5 -15.73 -7.19 34.18
C ILE A 5 -14.36 -7.66 33.67
N LEU A 6 -13.82 -8.74 34.24
CA LEU A 6 -12.56 -9.34 33.77
C LEU A 6 -12.67 -9.86 32.34
N LEU A 7 -13.77 -10.54 32.00
CA LEU A 7 -14.01 -11.02 30.64
C LEU A 7 -14.09 -9.86 29.64
N LEU A 8 -14.80 -8.79 29.99
CA LEU A 8 -14.88 -7.58 29.17
C LEU A 8 -13.50 -6.95 28.95
N ALA A 9 -12.67 -6.88 29.99
CA ALA A 9 -11.30 -6.36 29.87
C ALA A 9 -10.45 -7.19 28.88
N VAL A 10 -10.55 -8.52 28.95
CA VAL A 10 -9.83 -9.42 28.02
C VAL A 10 -10.29 -9.22 26.58
N VAL A 11 -11.61 -9.09 26.36
CA VAL A 11 -12.17 -8.83 25.02
C VAL A 11 -11.69 -7.50 24.44
N ILE A 12 -11.68 -6.43 25.26
CA ILE A 12 -11.21 -5.10 24.84
C ILE A 12 -9.73 -5.15 24.46
N ILE A 13 -8.87 -5.77 25.27
CA ILE A 13 -7.44 -5.91 24.99
C ILE A 13 -7.22 -6.75 23.73
N GLY A 14 -7.95 -7.87 23.58
CA GLY A 14 -7.90 -8.71 22.38
C GLY A 14 -8.27 -7.97 21.11
N LEU A 15 -9.30 -7.11 21.16
CA LEU A 15 -9.71 -6.25 20.04
C LEU A 15 -8.68 -5.15 19.72
N ILE A 16 -8.04 -4.57 20.73
CA ILE A 16 -7.00 -3.56 20.51
C ILE A 16 -5.77 -4.18 19.85
N VAL A 17 -5.34 -5.35 20.35
CA VAL A 17 -4.21 -6.09 19.76
C VAL A 17 -4.56 -6.56 18.35
N SER A 18 -5.76 -7.09 18.12
CA SER A 18 -6.18 -7.50 16.77
C SER A 18 -6.27 -6.32 15.81
N LYS A 19 -6.75 -5.15 16.28
CA LYS A 19 -6.71 -3.91 15.50
C LYS A 19 -5.29 -3.48 15.19
N GLN A 20 -4.33 -3.58 16.12
CA GLN A 20 -2.94 -3.22 15.85
C GLN A 20 -2.26 -4.17 14.85
N LEU A 21 -2.52 -5.48 14.93
CA LEU A 21 -2.08 -6.44 13.92
C LEU A 21 -2.76 -6.17 12.56
N SER A 22 -4.02 -5.75 12.56
CA SER A 22 -4.77 -5.37 11.35
C SER A 22 -4.39 -3.99 10.81
N SER A 23 -3.87 -3.09 11.66
CA SER A 23 -3.27 -1.79 11.32
C SER A 23 -1.85 -1.93 10.76
N GLY A 24 -1.31 -3.15 10.67
CA GLY A 24 -0.25 -3.49 9.72
C GLY A 24 -0.71 -3.38 8.26
N LYS A 25 -2.02 -3.20 8.00
CA LYS A 25 -2.49 -2.67 6.73
C LYS A 25 -2.14 -1.18 6.70
N PRO A 26 -1.31 -0.71 5.74
CA PRO A 26 -0.99 0.70 5.67
C PRO A 26 -2.31 1.46 5.54
N GLN A 27 -2.59 2.29 6.55
CA GLN A 27 -3.44 3.45 6.37
C GLN A 27 -2.86 4.17 5.16
N ASP A 28 -3.69 4.30 4.13
CA ASP A 28 -3.41 5.08 2.94
C ASP A 28 -3.16 6.52 3.39
N SER A 29 -1.90 6.81 3.72
CA SER A 29 -1.37 8.17 3.87
C SER A 29 -1.04 8.69 2.48
N GLY A 30 -2.03 8.65 1.58
CA GLY A 30 -1.96 9.10 0.21
C GLY A 30 -2.66 10.44 0.06
N GLN A 31 -2.27 11.43 0.87
CA GLN A 31 -2.50 12.82 0.49
C GLN A 31 -1.24 13.64 0.75
N THR A 32 -0.35 13.59 -0.23
CA THR A 32 0.31 14.78 -0.76
C THR A 32 0.54 14.58 -2.24
N ASP A 33 -0.03 15.52 -2.99
CA ASP A 33 0.46 16.05 -4.26
C ASP A 33 0.15 15.27 -5.54
N THR A 34 -0.98 15.68 -6.13
CA THR A 34 -1.13 16.04 -7.54
C THR A 34 0.21 16.24 -8.26
N THR A 35 0.79 15.19 -8.82
CA THR A 35 1.60 15.27 -10.04
C THR A 35 1.50 13.92 -10.73
N SER A 36 0.93 13.91 -11.92
CA SER A 36 0.81 12.77 -12.81
C SER A 36 2.19 12.16 -13.10
N SER A 37 2.61 11.23 -12.27
CA SER A 37 3.79 10.40 -12.48
C SER A 37 3.45 9.03 -11.97
N ILE A 38 3.62 8.04 -12.83
CA ILE A 38 3.36 6.63 -12.58
C ILE A 38 3.77 6.28 -11.15
N ASP A 39 2.80 5.77 -10.40
CA ASP A 39 2.94 5.50 -8.98
C ASP A 39 4.07 4.48 -8.79
N THR A 40 5.17 4.91 -8.18
CA THR A 40 6.38 4.07 -8.10
C THR A 40 6.18 3.04 -6.99
N PRO A 41 6.35 1.73 -7.28
CA PRO A 41 6.08 0.69 -6.29
C PRO A 41 6.99 0.84 -5.07
N LYS A 42 6.37 0.82 -3.89
CA LYS A 42 7.06 1.00 -2.61
C LYS A 42 7.85 -0.24 -2.22
N VAL A 43 9.10 -0.05 -1.75
CA VAL A 43 9.97 -1.14 -1.31
C VAL A 43 9.34 -1.89 -0.13
N PRO A 44 9.22 -3.22 -0.19
CA PRO A 44 8.62 -4.01 0.88
C PRO A 44 9.52 -4.02 2.11
N SER A 45 8.93 -3.75 3.27
CA SER A 45 9.63 -3.78 4.57
C SER A 45 9.48 -5.13 5.29
N ALA A 46 8.70 -6.05 4.73
CA ALA A 46 8.47 -7.37 5.30
C ALA A 46 8.60 -8.48 4.24
N PRO A 47 9.14 -9.67 4.60
CA PRO A 47 9.43 -10.73 3.63
C PRO A 47 8.19 -11.24 2.87
N GLN A 48 7.02 -11.24 3.52
CA GLN A 48 5.77 -11.68 2.91
C GLN A 48 5.27 -10.77 1.78
N ASP A 49 5.75 -9.53 1.71
CA ASP A 49 5.32 -8.54 0.72
C ASP A 49 6.20 -8.56 -0.55
N VAL A 50 7.33 -9.28 -0.52
CA VAL A 50 8.26 -9.42 -1.66
C VAL A 50 7.56 -9.96 -2.92
N PRO A 51 6.74 -11.03 -2.86
CA PRO A 51 6.07 -11.55 -4.06
C PRO A 51 5.05 -10.57 -4.65
N LYS A 52 4.47 -9.69 -3.83
CA LYS A 52 3.53 -8.66 -4.28
C LYS A 52 4.29 -7.50 -4.94
N PHE A 53 5.41 -7.09 -4.35
CA PHE A 53 6.28 -6.06 -4.91
C PHE A 53 6.85 -6.46 -6.29
N GLU A 54 7.25 -7.71 -6.48
CA GLU A 54 7.73 -8.22 -7.77
C GLU A 54 6.71 -8.02 -8.90
N LYS A 55 5.43 -8.32 -8.63
CA LYS A 55 4.35 -8.11 -9.60
C LYS A 55 4.17 -6.62 -9.92
N GLN A 56 4.20 -5.77 -8.88
CA GLN A 56 4.02 -4.33 -9.03
C GLN A 56 5.17 -3.68 -9.82
N ILE A 57 6.41 -4.13 -9.64
CA ILE A 57 7.56 -3.68 -10.45
C ILE A 57 7.40 -4.06 -11.91
N ASN A 58 6.93 -5.28 -12.19
CA ASN A 58 6.74 -5.73 -13.56
C ASN A 58 5.66 -4.92 -14.29
N GLU A 59 4.54 -4.65 -13.62
CA GLU A 59 3.47 -3.78 -14.14
C GLU A 59 3.96 -2.35 -14.35
N PHE A 60 4.64 -1.78 -13.34
CA PHE A 60 5.22 -0.42 -13.43
C PHE A 60 6.16 -0.26 -14.62
N MET A 61 6.99 -1.26 -14.92
CA MET A 61 7.93 -1.20 -16.06
C MET A 61 7.20 -1.16 -17.41
N ILE A 62 6.12 -1.94 -17.54
CA ILE A 62 5.29 -1.99 -18.75
C ILE A 62 4.61 -0.63 -18.96
N ASP A 63 4.00 -0.09 -17.90
CA ASP A 63 3.30 1.18 -17.96
C ASP A 63 4.26 2.35 -18.22
N ALA A 64 5.45 2.33 -17.61
CA ALA A 64 6.48 3.34 -17.83
C ALA A 64 7.07 3.31 -19.25
N ALA A 65 7.11 2.14 -19.90
CA ALA A 65 7.46 2.05 -21.30
C ALA A 65 6.36 2.66 -22.19
N ALA A 66 5.10 2.31 -21.93
CA ALA A 66 3.96 2.84 -22.67
C ALA A 66 3.83 4.38 -22.55
N GLU A 67 4.07 4.94 -21.37
CA GLU A 67 4.03 6.38 -21.17
C GLU A 67 5.19 7.12 -21.86
N ARG A 68 6.39 6.51 -21.90
CA ARG A 68 7.51 7.07 -22.67
C ARG A 68 7.19 7.12 -24.16
N ASP A 69 6.64 6.05 -24.72
CA ASP A 69 6.22 6.02 -26.13
C ASP A 69 5.16 7.07 -26.44
N LYS A 70 4.18 7.25 -25.54
CA LYS A 70 3.16 8.30 -25.68
C LYS A 70 3.79 9.70 -25.67
N LYS A 71 4.70 9.96 -24.74
CA LYS A 71 5.42 11.25 -24.64
C LYS A 71 6.32 11.52 -25.85
N MET A 72 6.93 10.49 -26.44
CA MET A 72 7.72 10.62 -27.67
C MET A 72 6.82 10.97 -28.86
N ARG A 73 5.70 10.27 -29.04
CA ARG A 73 4.74 10.57 -30.12
C ARG A 73 4.09 11.96 -29.99
N GLU A 74 3.85 12.41 -28.77
CA GLU A 74 3.34 13.77 -28.50
C GLU A 74 4.37 14.86 -28.83
N GLN A 75 5.67 14.57 -28.70
CA GLN A 75 6.74 15.49 -29.09
C GLN A 75 7.03 15.51 -30.60
N GLU A 76 6.82 14.38 -31.29
CA GLU A 76 7.00 14.28 -32.75
C GLU A 76 5.82 14.88 -33.56
N GLY A 77 4.70 15.18 -32.90
CA GLY A 77 3.48 15.73 -33.52
C GLY A 77 3.33 17.26 -33.47
N ASN A 78 4.35 18.01 -33.02
CA ASN A 78 4.38 19.47 -32.94
C ASN A 78 5.54 20.06 -33.75
#